data_AF-A0A959SW52-F1
#
_entry.id   AF-A0A959SW52-F1
#
_cell.length_a   1.000
_cell.length_b   1.000
_cell.length_c   1.000
_cell.angle_alpha   90.00
_cell.angle_beta   90.00
_cell.angle_gamma   90.00
#
_symmetry.space_group_name_H-M   'P 1'
#
loop_
_entity.id
_entity.type
_entity.pdbx_description
1 polymer ?
#
loop_
_entity_poly.entity_id
_entity_poly.type
_entity_poly.pdbx_seq_one_letter_code
_entity_poly.pdbx_strand_id
1 'polypeptide(L)'
;MGKLPYLEYGLGSDRLGGAKMTYLDTGIVVKVVDSTLVNYRVQLSRNHYAYLPKSNCNLDKSLKPEPYYLTSSWLINGDDDFDYVGISLDEKLPYSSLQQINPSRIVVDIYGATSNTNWITQRTTATEIKNAYMEQIEDDVCRVIIELKHKQHWGYSIFYRGNRLMIRIKRQPLSLELKDLLIAVDAGHGGSNIGARGARSGIFEKVYTLSIAKELQNYLQNEKAEVFMTRTGDQSLSMMDRIEMLEQANPAFMISIHLNSSVRDSVRGTSTYYRYIGFRPLSEHIYKSLLNFGMEEFGNVGNFNFALNGPTEYPNCLVEVAFLSNPDDEKLILDPEFHKGIACQIVEGIKKWLRDCSEDD
;
A
#
# COMPACT_ATOMS: atom_id res chain seq x y z
N MET A 1 15.80 -9.42 7.93
CA MET A 1 15.39 -9.39 9.36
C MET A 1 14.60 -8.12 9.62
N GLY A 2 13.99 -7.99 10.80
CA GLY A 2 13.13 -6.85 11.12
C GLY A 2 11.71 -7.06 10.59
N LYS A 3 10.79 -6.16 10.97
CA LYS A 3 9.35 -6.33 10.71
C LYS A 3 8.94 -6.07 9.27
N LEU A 4 9.60 -5.14 8.57
CA LEU A 4 9.32 -4.79 7.18
C LEU A 4 10.62 -4.54 6.40
N PRO A 5 11.46 -5.57 6.14
CA PRO A 5 12.60 -5.41 5.26
C PRO A 5 12.14 -5.05 3.85
N TYR A 6 12.86 -4.14 3.20
CA TYR A 6 12.53 -3.67 1.86
C TYR A 6 13.76 -3.53 1.00
N LEU A 7 13.55 -3.57 -0.31
CA LEU A 7 14.53 -3.29 -1.34
C LEU A 7 14.26 -1.91 -1.93
N GLU A 8 15.31 -1.22 -2.38
CA GLU A 8 15.24 0.06 -3.09
C GLU A 8 15.79 -0.09 -4.51
N TYR A 9 15.22 0.66 -5.46
CA TYR A 9 15.69 0.68 -6.85
C TYR A 9 17.08 1.30 -7.00
N GLY A 10 17.43 2.25 -6.14
CA GLY A 10 18.63 3.07 -6.28
C GLY A 10 19.00 3.77 -4.98
N LEU A 11 20.12 4.52 -5.03
CA LEU A 11 20.62 5.30 -3.90
C LEU A 11 19.95 6.68 -3.74
N GLY A 12 19.13 7.09 -4.71
CA GLY A 12 18.40 8.35 -4.65
C GLY A 12 17.37 8.35 -3.53
N SER A 13 17.27 9.45 -2.79
CA SER A 13 16.26 9.64 -1.74
C SER A 13 15.69 11.06 -1.79
N ASP A 14 14.46 11.19 -1.31
CA ASP A 14 13.84 12.47 -1.02
C ASP A 14 13.40 12.51 0.46
N ARG A 15 12.52 13.46 0.82
CA ARG A 15 11.99 13.58 2.19
C ARG A 15 11.22 12.34 2.69
N LEU A 16 10.83 11.42 1.80
CA LEU A 16 10.11 10.17 2.08
C LEU A 16 11.04 8.94 2.04
N GLY A 17 12.34 9.15 1.78
CA GLY A 17 13.36 8.10 1.73
C GLY A 17 13.64 7.58 0.31
N GLY A 18 14.36 6.47 0.21
CA GLY A 18 14.70 5.85 -1.07
C GLY A 18 13.49 5.23 -1.76
N ALA A 19 13.51 5.21 -3.10
CA ALA A 19 12.44 4.63 -3.91
C ALA A 19 12.35 3.11 -3.67
N LYS A 20 11.35 2.69 -2.88
CA LYS A 20 11.18 1.29 -2.50
C LYS A 20 10.72 0.47 -3.70
N MET A 21 11.42 -0.61 -3.98
CA MET A 21 11.09 -1.61 -4.99
C MET A 21 10.03 -2.59 -4.47
N THR A 22 10.23 -3.15 -3.28
CA THR A 22 9.32 -4.13 -2.68
C THR A 22 9.62 -4.33 -1.20
N TYR A 23 8.67 -4.89 -0.46
CA TYR A 23 8.87 -5.40 0.89
C TYR A 23 9.07 -6.92 0.83
N LEU A 24 9.98 -7.41 1.65
CA LEU A 24 10.38 -8.81 1.71
C LEU A 24 9.90 -9.45 3.00
N ASP A 25 9.71 -10.77 2.97
CA ASP A 25 9.66 -11.57 4.20
C ASP A 25 11.08 -11.77 4.79
N THR A 26 11.15 -12.21 6.03
CA THR A 26 12.39 -12.47 6.75
C THR A 26 13.01 -13.82 6.40
N GLY A 27 14.34 -13.90 6.54
CA GLY A 27 15.11 -15.12 6.28
C GLY A 27 15.43 -15.37 4.80
N ILE A 28 15.19 -14.38 3.93
CA ILE A 28 15.62 -14.42 2.53
C ILE A 28 17.12 -14.11 2.46
N VAL A 29 17.88 -14.99 1.81
CA VAL A 29 19.32 -14.82 1.59
C VAL A 29 19.52 -14.09 0.27
N VAL A 30 20.37 -13.07 0.28
CA VAL A 30 20.75 -12.30 -0.92
C VAL A 30 22.25 -12.09 -0.95
N LYS A 31 22.83 -12.10 -2.16
CA LYS A 31 24.27 -11.93 -2.34
C LYS A 31 24.65 -10.45 -2.34
N VAL A 32 25.46 -10.03 -1.38
CA VAL A 32 26.06 -8.69 -1.37
C VAL A 32 27.15 -8.64 -2.45
N VAL A 33 27.08 -7.65 -3.34
CA VAL A 33 28.08 -7.42 -4.41
C VAL A 33 28.83 -6.11 -4.26
N ASP A 34 28.27 -5.15 -3.51
CA ASP A 34 28.89 -3.87 -3.21
C ASP A 34 28.24 -3.28 -1.93
N SER A 35 28.76 -2.17 -1.43
CA SER A 35 28.19 -1.48 -0.28
C SER A 35 28.43 0.02 -0.30
N THR A 36 27.47 0.76 0.27
CA THR A 36 27.65 2.17 0.65
C THR A 36 27.78 2.28 2.17
N LEU A 37 27.74 3.50 2.73
CA LEU A 37 27.71 3.69 4.17
C LEU A 37 26.50 2.98 4.81
N VAL A 38 25.31 3.16 4.23
CA VAL A 38 24.03 2.76 4.84
C VAL A 38 23.34 1.59 4.15
N ASN A 39 23.68 1.28 2.90
CA ASN A 39 23.06 0.21 2.11
C ASN A 39 24.09 -0.83 1.66
N TYR A 40 23.65 -2.07 1.47
CA TYR A 40 24.30 -3.03 0.59
C TYR A 40 23.70 -2.93 -0.81
N ARG A 41 24.53 -3.10 -1.85
CA ARG A 41 24.03 -3.46 -3.17
C ARG A 41 23.97 -4.98 -3.23
N VAL A 42 22.80 -5.51 -3.50
CA VAL A 42 22.55 -6.95 -3.52
C VAL A 42 22.19 -7.40 -4.94
N GLN A 43 22.68 -8.57 -5.31
CA GLN A 43 22.31 -9.27 -6.53
C GLN A 43 21.09 -10.15 -6.24
N LEU A 44 19.98 -9.90 -6.93
CA LEU A 44 18.74 -10.67 -6.81
C LEU A 44 18.76 -11.85 -7.77
N SER A 45 19.23 -11.62 -8.99
CA SER A 45 19.50 -12.62 -10.03
C SER A 45 20.66 -12.13 -10.90
N ARG A 46 21.04 -12.85 -11.97
CA ARG A 46 22.19 -12.55 -12.82
C ARG A 46 22.24 -11.09 -13.28
N ASN A 47 21.11 -10.56 -13.71
CA ASN A 47 20.99 -9.21 -14.28
C ASN A 47 20.27 -8.21 -13.36
N HIS A 48 19.77 -8.65 -12.21
CA HIS A 48 18.92 -7.85 -11.34
C HIS A 48 19.61 -7.50 -10.04
N TYR A 49 19.57 -6.22 -9.68
CA TYR A 49 20.22 -5.67 -8.50
C TYR A 49 19.25 -4.75 -7.78
N ALA A 50 19.42 -4.66 -6.46
CA ALA A 50 18.73 -3.70 -5.63
C ALA A 50 19.64 -3.18 -4.51
N TYR A 51 19.15 -2.19 -3.79
CA TYR A 51 19.78 -1.71 -2.56
C TYR A 51 18.98 -2.20 -1.35
N LEU A 52 19.69 -2.72 -0.36
CA LEU A 52 19.13 -3.24 0.89
C LEU A 52 19.73 -2.45 2.05
N PRO A 53 18.91 -1.74 2.85
CA PRO A 53 19.41 -1.05 4.03
C PRO A 53 20.07 -2.01 5.01
N LYS A 54 21.27 -1.64 5.49
CA LYS A 54 22.05 -2.47 6.42
C LYS A 54 21.29 -2.75 7.72
N SER A 55 20.37 -1.87 8.12
CA SER A 55 19.47 -2.06 9.25
C SER A 55 18.50 -3.24 9.10
N ASN A 56 18.28 -3.73 7.88
CA ASN A 56 17.27 -4.75 7.57
C ASN A 56 17.90 -6.15 7.36
N CYS A 57 19.21 -6.30 7.50
CA CYS A 57 19.91 -7.56 7.25
C CYS A 57 21.11 -7.78 8.19
N ASN A 58 21.47 -9.04 8.38
CA ASN A 58 22.76 -9.44 8.94
C ASN A 58 23.65 -9.98 7.84
N LEU A 59 24.93 -9.65 7.88
CA LEU A 59 25.90 -10.26 7.00
C LEU A 59 26.29 -11.64 7.54
N ASP A 60 26.12 -12.66 6.70
CA ASP A 60 26.62 -14.01 6.97
C ASP A 60 27.62 -14.40 5.87
N LYS A 61 28.86 -14.67 6.27
CA LYS A 61 29.95 -15.05 5.37
C LYS A 61 30.11 -16.58 5.25
N SER A 62 29.37 -17.35 6.03
CA SER A 62 29.43 -18.82 6.04
C SER A 62 28.53 -19.44 4.98
N LEU A 63 27.47 -18.73 4.58
CA LEU A 63 26.53 -19.17 3.55
C LEU A 63 27.20 -19.21 2.18
N LYS A 64 26.95 -20.30 1.45
CA LYS A 64 27.35 -20.47 0.06
C LYS A 64 26.09 -20.65 -0.77
N PRO A 65 25.71 -19.65 -1.60
CA PRO A 65 24.52 -19.79 -2.44
C PRO A 65 24.75 -20.88 -3.47
N GLU A 66 23.68 -21.61 -3.77
CA GLU A 66 23.66 -22.60 -4.85
C GLU A 66 23.66 -21.90 -6.21
N PRO A 67 24.11 -22.57 -7.29
CA PRO A 67 24.16 -21.97 -8.63
C PRO A 67 22.77 -21.70 -9.22
N TYR A 68 21.75 -22.42 -8.78
CA TYR A 68 20.35 -22.24 -9.18
C TYR A 68 19.42 -22.79 -8.09
N TYR A 69 18.18 -22.33 -8.10
CA TYR A 69 17.11 -22.80 -7.22
C TYR A 69 15.88 -23.12 -8.05
N LEU A 70 15.17 -24.20 -7.70
CA LEU A 70 14.05 -24.66 -8.48
C LEU A 70 12.70 -24.26 -7.88
N THR A 71 11.76 -23.89 -8.74
CA THR A 71 10.33 -23.94 -8.39
C THR A 71 9.83 -25.36 -8.56
N SER A 72 8.87 -25.79 -7.74
CA SER A 72 8.22 -27.10 -7.83
C SER A 72 6.70 -26.95 -7.95
N SER A 73 5.92 -27.94 -7.50
CA SER A 73 4.46 -27.95 -7.65
C SER A 73 3.79 -26.79 -6.94
N TRP A 74 2.76 -26.22 -7.57
CA TRP A 74 1.93 -25.16 -7.01
C TRP A 74 0.58 -25.73 -6.60
N LEU A 75 -0.01 -25.09 -5.59
CA LEU A 75 -1.41 -25.28 -5.26
C LEU A 75 -2.05 -23.91 -5.09
N ILE A 76 -3.14 -23.72 -5.83
CA ILE A 76 -4.06 -22.59 -5.73
C ILE A 76 -5.35 -23.07 -5.06
N ASN A 77 -5.72 -22.39 -3.98
CA ASN A 77 -6.91 -22.69 -3.18
C ASN A 77 -7.37 -21.42 -2.45
N GLY A 78 -8.49 -21.49 -1.73
CA GLY A 78 -8.99 -20.37 -0.94
C GLY A 78 -9.65 -20.83 0.34
N ASP A 79 -9.88 -19.89 1.25
CA ASP A 79 -10.72 -20.03 2.45
C ASP A 79 -11.97 -19.15 2.30
N ASP A 80 -12.45 -18.49 3.34
CA ASP A 80 -13.62 -17.59 3.27
C ASP A 80 -13.23 -16.20 2.76
N ASP A 81 -12.07 -15.69 3.18
CA ASP A 81 -11.66 -14.30 3.00
C ASP A 81 -10.58 -14.14 1.92
N PHE A 82 -9.81 -15.19 1.65
CA PHE A 82 -8.61 -15.15 0.82
C PHE A 82 -8.51 -16.30 -0.16
N ASP A 83 -7.88 -15.99 -1.29
CA ASP A 83 -7.28 -16.98 -2.17
C ASP A 83 -5.77 -17.01 -1.98
N TYR A 84 -5.15 -18.14 -2.32
CA TYR A 84 -3.74 -18.38 -2.13
C TYR A 84 -3.13 -18.99 -3.38
N VAL A 85 -1.98 -18.46 -3.80
CA VAL A 85 -1.04 -19.16 -4.68
C VAL A 85 0.16 -19.55 -3.83
N GLY A 86 0.33 -20.84 -3.58
CA GLY A 86 1.48 -21.34 -2.83
C GLY A 86 2.45 -22.10 -3.73
N ILE A 87 3.68 -21.59 -3.84
CA ILE A 87 4.73 -22.05 -4.74
C ILE A 87 5.87 -22.66 -3.92
N SER A 88 6.12 -23.96 -4.08
CA SER A 88 7.24 -24.62 -3.40
C SER A 88 8.56 -24.26 -4.07
N LEU A 89 9.56 -23.91 -3.26
CA LEU A 89 10.92 -23.56 -3.67
C LEU A 89 11.95 -24.37 -2.86
N ASP A 90 13.16 -24.51 -3.39
CA ASP A 90 14.28 -25.12 -2.66
C ASP A 90 14.71 -24.26 -1.45
N GLU A 91 14.63 -22.93 -1.58
CA GLU A 91 14.98 -21.96 -0.54
C GLU A 91 14.07 -20.71 -0.64
N LYS A 92 14.08 -19.86 0.40
CA LYS A 92 13.47 -18.53 0.32
C LYS A 92 14.27 -17.61 -0.59
N LEU A 93 13.66 -17.21 -1.70
CA LEU A 93 14.23 -16.33 -2.70
C LEU A 93 13.66 -14.90 -2.64
N PRO A 94 14.44 -13.88 -3.04
CA PRO A 94 13.93 -12.53 -3.19
C PRO A 94 12.89 -12.46 -4.31
N TYR A 95 11.91 -11.59 -4.13
CA TYR A 95 10.83 -11.38 -5.09
C TYR A 95 10.49 -9.90 -5.21
N SER A 96 9.77 -9.53 -6.26
CA SER A 96 9.06 -8.26 -6.35
C SER A 96 7.67 -8.47 -6.92
N SER A 97 6.79 -7.48 -6.78
CA SER A 97 5.41 -7.59 -7.25
C SER A 97 4.92 -6.27 -7.83
N LEU A 98 4.04 -6.35 -8.82
CA LEU A 98 3.31 -5.22 -9.37
C LEU A 98 1.84 -5.58 -9.65
N GLN A 99 1.00 -4.55 -9.71
CA GLN A 99 -0.40 -4.67 -10.13
C GLN A 99 -0.55 -4.21 -11.58
N GLN A 100 -1.39 -4.90 -12.34
CA GLN A 100 -1.88 -4.50 -13.65
C GLN A 100 -3.41 -4.41 -13.60
N ILE A 101 -3.99 -3.43 -14.29
CA ILE A 101 -5.43 -3.14 -14.23
C ILE A 101 -6.17 -3.45 -15.53
N ASN A 102 -5.46 -3.74 -16.63
CA ASN A 102 -6.06 -4.12 -17.89
C ASN A 102 -5.18 -5.12 -18.66
N PRO A 103 -5.42 -6.45 -18.53
CA PRO A 103 -6.38 -7.08 -17.61
C PRO A 103 -5.96 -6.96 -16.14
N SER A 104 -6.89 -7.21 -15.21
CA SER A 104 -6.64 -7.19 -13.75
C SER A 104 -5.74 -8.35 -13.33
N ARG A 105 -4.49 -8.05 -12.96
CA ARG A 105 -3.48 -9.06 -12.62
C ARG A 105 -2.55 -8.62 -11.49
N ILE A 106 -2.14 -9.58 -10.66
CA ILE A 106 -0.96 -9.45 -9.80
C ILE A 106 0.17 -10.23 -10.48
N VAL A 107 1.32 -9.58 -10.65
CA VAL A 107 2.52 -10.17 -11.23
C VAL A 107 3.61 -10.21 -10.19
N VAL A 108 4.21 -11.37 -9.97
CA VAL A 108 5.30 -11.57 -8.99
C VAL A 108 6.51 -12.16 -9.70
N ASP A 109 7.65 -11.49 -9.64
CA ASP A 109 8.91 -12.01 -10.15
C ASP A 109 9.69 -12.63 -8.99
N ILE A 110 10.07 -13.90 -9.12
CA ILE A 110 10.92 -14.63 -8.17
C ILE A 110 12.33 -14.68 -8.76
N TYR A 111 13.26 -14.00 -8.11
CA TYR A 111 14.64 -13.87 -8.57
C TYR A 111 15.51 -15.01 -8.04
N GLY A 112 16.37 -15.57 -8.90
CA GLY A 112 17.19 -16.75 -8.63
C GLY A 112 16.50 -18.08 -8.93
N ALA A 113 15.26 -18.06 -9.43
CA ALA A 113 14.43 -19.23 -9.64
C ALA A 113 14.42 -19.71 -11.10
N THR A 114 14.64 -21.01 -11.29
CA THR A 114 14.42 -21.72 -12.56
C THR A 114 13.26 -22.70 -12.41
N SER A 115 12.40 -22.80 -13.42
CA SER A 115 11.24 -23.66 -13.36
C SER A 115 11.60 -25.15 -13.38
N ASN A 116 11.15 -25.86 -12.36
CA ASN A 116 10.94 -27.31 -12.38
C ASN A 116 9.49 -27.63 -11.97
N THR A 117 8.58 -26.69 -12.27
CA THR A 117 7.16 -26.80 -11.94
C THR A 117 6.48 -27.77 -12.91
N ASN A 118 6.11 -28.95 -12.43
CA ASN A 118 5.35 -29.93 -13.21
C ASN A 118 3.83 -29.76 -13.10
N TRP A 119 3.35 -29.27 -11.95
CA TRP A 119 1.92 -29.19 -11.66
C TRP A 119 1.55 -27.83 -11.07
N ILE A 120 0.53 -27.20 -11.66
CA ILE A 120 -0.14 -26.03 -11.10
C ILE A 120 -1.58 -26.45 -10.81
N THR A 121 -1.84 -26.92 -9.58
CA THR A 121 -3.17 -27.42 -9.21
C THR A 121 -4.06 -26.27 -8.79
N GLN A 122 -5.13 -26.00 -9.54
CA GLN A 122 -6.10 -24.95 -9.23
C GLN A 122 -7.39 -25.57 -8.68
N ARG A 123 -7.71 -25.30 -7.42
CA ARG A 123 -8.94 -25.78 -6.78
C ARG A 123 -10.06 -24.78 -6.93
N THR A 124 -11.29 -25.27 -7.05
CA THR A 124 -12.52 -24.47 -7.13
C THR A 124 -12.81 -23.65 -5.87
N THR A 125 -12.11 -23.92 -4.77
CA THR A 125 -12.15 -23.11 -3.55
C THR A 125 -11.55 -21.71 -3.73
N ALA A 126 -10.74 -21.49 -4.79
CA ALA A 126 -10.27 -20.16 -5.14
C ALA A 126 -11.36 -19.43 -5.93
N THR A 127 -11.91 -18.35 -5.36
CA THR A 127 -13.06 -17.64 -5.93
C THR A 127 -12.74 -16.27 -6.48
N GLU A 128 -11.61 -15.66 -6.12
CA GLU A 128 -11.10 -14.39 -6.65
C GLU A 128 -10.12 -14.61 -7.81
N ILE A 129 -9.26 -15.62 -7.68
CA ILE A 129 -8.31 -15.97 -8.74
C ILE A 129 -9.08 -16.56 -9.92
N LYS A 130 -8.98 -15.92 -11.07
CA LYS A 130 -9.50 -16.41 -12.34
C LYS A 130 -8.57 -17.47 -12.93
N ASN A 131 -7.27 -17.22 -12.90
CA ASN A 131 -6.24 -18.13 -13.37
C ASN A 131 -4.89 -17.78 -12.75
N ALA A 132 -4.01 -18.76 -12.58
CA ALA A 132 -2.62 -18.55 -12.21
C ALA A 132 -1.68 -19.40 -13.06
N TYR A 133 -0.64 -18.80 -13.60
CA TYR A 133 0.35 -19.45 -14.46
C TYR A 133 1.72 -18.79 -14.32
N MET A 134 2.71 -19.32 -15.04
CA MET A 134 4.09 -18.85 -14.97
C MET A 134 4.73 -18.61 -16.34
N GLU A 135 5.76 -17.78 -16.35
CA GLU A 135 6.67 -17.57 -17.46
C GLU A 135 8.11 -17.58 -16.93
N GLN A 136 9.00 -18.35 -17.57
CA GLN A 136 10.44 -18.25 -17.33
C GLN A 136 10.98 -17.11 -18.20
N ILE A 137 11.07 -15.90 -17.66
CA ILE A 137 11.38 -14.69 -18.44
C ILE A 137 12.89 -14.47 -18.60
N GLU A 138 13.71 -15.04 -17.71
CA GLU A 138 15.17 -15.15 -17.80
C GLU A 138 15.60 -16.49 -17.21
N ASP A 139 16.83 -16.96 -17.45
CA ASP A 139 17.33 -18.26 -16.95
C ASP A 139 17.11 -18.44 -15.42
N ASP A 140 17.17 -17.35 -14.67
CA ASP A 140 17.04 -17.30 -13.20
C ASP A 140 15.97 -16.31 -12.72
N VAL A 141 14.95 -16.02 -13.54
CA VAL A 141 13.78 -15.24 -13.13
C VAL A 141 12.49 -15.92 -13.58
N CYS A 142 11.73 -16.40 -12.59
CA CYS A 142 10.41 -16.99 -12.79
C CYS A 142 9.33 -15.95 -12.48
N ARG A 143 8.53 -15.60 -13.47
CA ARG A 143 7.38 -14.70 -13.33
C ARG A 143 6.12 -15.50 -13.07
N VAL A 144 5.42 -15.15 -12.00
CA VAL A 144 4.10 -15.64 -11.62
C VAL A 144 3.07 -14.62 -12.10
N ILE A 145 2.05 -15.08 -12.81
CA ILE A 145 0.95 -14.24 -13.28
C ILE A 145 -0.35 -14.76 -12.66
N ILE A 146 -1.04 -13.89 -11.94
CA ILE A 146 -2.30 -14.19 -11.26
C ILE A 146 -3.36 -13.26 -11.85
N GLU A 147 -4.28 -13.83 -12.62
CA GLU A 147 -5.45 -13.12 -13.14
C GLU A 147 -6.54 -13.08 -12.08
N LEU A 148 -7.07 -11.89 -11.83
CA LEU A 148 -8.17 -11.68 -10.90
C LEU A 148 -9.50 -11.68 -11.66
N LYS A 149 -10.57 -12.09 -10.98
CA LYS A 149 -11.93 -11.98 -11.53
C LYS A 149 -12.39 -10.54 -11.50
N HIS A 150 -12.20 -9.86 -10.37
CA HIS A 150 -12.62 -8.48 -10.20
C HIS A 150 -11.58 -7.50 -10.76
N LYS A 151 -12.06 -6.38 -11.32
CA LYS A 151 -11.19 -5.30 -11.81
C LYS A 151 -10.53 -4.54 -10.66
N GLN A 152 -11.26 -4.33 -9.57
CA GLN A 152 -10.75 -3.68 -8.37
C GLN A 152 -9.79 -4.60 -7.62
N HIS A 153 -8.59 -4.09 -7.33
CA HIS A 153 -7.62 -4.81 -6.49
C HIS A 153 -7.96 -4.56 -5.03
N TRP A 154 -8.37 -5.60 -4.29
CA TRP A 154 -8.68 -5.51 -2.85
C TRP A 154 -7.49 -5.78 -1.94
N GLY A 155 -6.37 -6.21 -2.52
CA GLY A 155 -5.09 -6.31 -1.85
C GLY A 155 -4.51 -7.71 -1.86
N TYR A 156 -3.24 -7.80 -1.52
CA TYR A 156 -2.51 -9.06 -1.40
C TYR A 156 -1.32 -8.92 -0.45
N SER A 157 -0.84 -10.05 0.05
CA SER A 157 0.41 -10.14 0.81
C SER A 157 1.28 -11.29 0.32
N ILE A 158 2.60 -11.13 0.39
CA ILE A 158 3.56 -12.15 -0.04
C ILE A 158 4.46 -12.50 1.14
N PHE A 159 4.53 -13.78 1.50
CA PHE A 159 5.30 -14.27 2.65
C PHE A 159 5.68 -15.74 2.47
N TYR A 160 6.58 -16.26 3.29
CA TYR A 160 6.96 -17.68 3.26
C TYR A 160 6.31 -18.51 4.38
N ARG A 161 5.91 -19.75 4.06
CA ARG A 161 5.67 -20.83 5.03
C ARG A 161 6.67 -21.95 4.76
N GLY A 162 7.71 -22.05 5.58
CA GLY A 162 8.89 -22.84 5.23
C GLY A 162 9.55 -22.28 3.96
N ASN A 163 9.81 -23.13 2.97
CA ASN A 163 10.31 -22.71 1.65
C ASN A 163 9.19 -22.55 0.61
N ARG A 164 7.93 -22.47 1.05
CA ARG A 164 6.80 -22.21 0.18
C ARG A 164 6.48 -20.71 0.15
N LEU A 165 6.64 -20.07 -0.99
CA LEU A 165 6.21 -18.70 -1.21
C LEU A 165 4.68 -18.68 -1.32
N MET A 166 4.05 -17.94 -0.42
CA MET A 166 2.61 -17.75 -0.35
C MET A 166 2.29 -16.36 -0.86
N ILE A 167 1.51 -16.28 -1.93
CA ILE A 167 0.85 -15.06 -2.39
C ILE A 167 -0.61 -15.19 -1.94
N ARG A 168 -1.01 -14.41 -0.94
CA ARG A 168 -2.37 -14.38 -0.40
C ARG A 168 -3.11 -13.19 -1.00
N ILE A 169 -4.22 -13.45 -1.68
CA ILE A 169 -5.03 -12.45 -2.39
C ILE A 169 -6.29 -12.23 -1.56
N LYS A 170 -6.56 -10.98 -1.19
CA LYS A 170 -7.79 -10.58 -0.50
C LYS A 170 -8.93 -10.58 -1.51
N ARG A 171 -10.03 -11.26 -1.18
CA ARG A 171 -11.23 -11.28 -2.01
C ARG A 171 -11.94 -9.94 -1.96
N GLN A 172 -12.72 -9.63 -3.00
CA GLN A 172 -13.74 -8.60 -2.88
C GLN A 172 -14.69 -8.91 -1.71
N PRO A 173 -15.01 -7.93 -0.85
CA PRO A 173 -16.04 -8.11 0.17
C PRO A 173 -17.38 -8.56 -0.44
N LEU A 174 -18.08 -9.48 0.23
CA LEU A 174 -19.37 -10.01 -0.24
C LEU A 174 -20.45 -8.93 -0.38
N SER A 175 -20.36 -7.88 0.45
CA SER A 175 -21.19 -6.69 0.37
C SER A 175 -20.26 -5.47 0.25
N LEU A 176 -20.56 -4.61 -0.71
CA LEU A 176 -19.89 -3.32 -0.90
C LEU A 176 -20.68 -2.16 -0.26
N GLU A 177 -21.66 -2.47 0.59
CA GLU A 177 -22.32 -1.45 1.40
C GLU A 177 -21.44 -1.05 2.59
N LEU A 178 -21.34 0.26 2.86
CA LEU A 178 -20.49 0.79 3.94
C LEU A 178 -20.73 0.12 5.30
N LYS A 179 -21.99 -0.21 5.62
CA LYS A 179 -22.39 -0.84 6.89
C LYS A 179 -21.74 -2.22 7.15
N ASP A 180 -21.28 -2.88 6.09
CA ASP A 180 -20.70 -4.22 6.14
C ASP A 180 -19.15 -4.18 6.06
N LEU A 181 -18.56 -2.98 6.06
CA LEU A 181 -17.13 -2.77 5.88
C LEU A 181 -16.48 -2.18 7.12
N LEU A 182 -15.31 -2.71 7.45
CA LEU A 182 -14.36 -2.08 8.35
C LEU A 182 -13.46 -1.11 7.57
N ILE A 183 -13.53 0.17 7.90
CA ILE A 183 -12.79 1.23 7.21
C ILE A 183 -11.76 1.81 8.17
N ALA A 184 -10.50 1.83 7.77
CA ALA A 184 -9.47 2.47 8.55
C ALA A 184 -9.37 3.97 8.20
N VAL A 185 -9.27 4.81 9.22
CA VAL A 185 -9.03 6.24 9.09
C VAL A 185 -7.77 6.59 9.87
N ASP A 186 -6.79 7.13 9.15
CA ASP A 186 -5.54 7.57 9.71
C ASP A 186 -5.51 9.10 9.82
N ALA A 187 -5.35 9.60 11.04
CA ALA A 187 -5.12 11.02 11.26
C ALA A 187 -3.62 11.31 11.25
N GLY A 188 -3.14 12.02 10.23
CA GLY A 188 -1.71 12.32 10.05
C GLY A 188 -1.07 12.96 11.29
N HIS A 189 0.20 12.63 11.54
CA HIS A 189 1.03 13.16 12.64
C HIS A 189 0.44 12.91 14.04
N GLY A 190 0.82 13.67 15.06
CA GLY A 190 0.36 13.51 16.45
C GLY A 190 1.49 13.51 17.47
N GLY A 191 1.17 13.95 18.68
CA GLY A 191 2.11 14.06 19.79
C GLY A 191 3.28 14.99 19.44
N SER A 192 4.49 14.45 19.46
CA SER A 192 5.73 15.19 19.14
C SER A 192 5.88 15.51 17.65
N ASN A 193 5.20 14.78 16.75
CA ASN A 193 5.15 15.14 15.35
C ASN A 193 4.01 16.15 15.13
N ILE A 194 4.37 17.42 14.92
CA ILE A 194 3.40 18.51 14.72
C ILE A 194 2.86 18.62 13.28
N GLY A 195 3.52 17.94 12.33
CA GLY A 195 3.29 18.14 10.90
C GLY A 195 3.68 19.56 10.42
N ALA A 196 3.03 20.04 9.38
CA ALA A 196 3.19 21.40 8.90
C ALA A 196 2.64 22.43 9.90
N ARG A 197 3.16 23.66 9.79
CA ARG A 197 2.71 24.80 10.59
C ARG A 197 2.04 25.82 9.66
N GLY A 198 0.84 26.27 10.03
CA GLY A 198 0.10 27.29 9.29
C GLY A 198 0.90 28.59 9.15
N ALA A 199 0.96 29.13 7.93
CA ALA A 199 1.81 30.26 7.60
C ALA A 199 1.39 31.58 8.29
N ARG A 200 0.10 31.76 8.59
CA ARG A 200 -0.44 32.97 9.21
C ARG A 200 -0.86 32.78 10.66
N SER A 201 -1.57 31.70 10.95
CA SER A 201 -2.12 31.44 12.29
C SER A 201 -1.14 30.73 13.22
N GLY A 202 -0.15 30.02 12.65
CA GLY A 202 0.78 29.21 13.41
C GLY A 202 0.21 27.90 13.94
N ILE A 203 -0.99 27.50 13.50
CA ILE A 203 -1.61 26.21 13.85
C ILE A 203 -0.75 25.02 13.42
N PHE A 204 -0.95 23.87 14.06
CA PHE A 204 -0.26 22.64 13.72
C PHE A 204 -1.17 21.67 12.98
N GLU A 205 -0.66 21.10 11.89
CA GLU A 205 -1.37 20.13 11.06
C GLU A 205 -2.00 19.00 11.88
N LYS A 206 -1.27 18.45 12.85
CA LYS A 206 -1.74 17.32 13.69
C LYS A 206 -3.10 17.56 14.36
N VAL A 207 -3.45 18.81 14.65
CA VAL A 207 -4.70 19.17 15.31
C VAL A 207 -5.85 19.05 14.30
N TYR A 208 -5.65 19.60 13.12
CA TYR A 208 -6.69 19.68 12.08
C TYR A 208 -6.86 18.37 11.33
N THR A 209 -5.79 17.59 11.14
CA THR A 209 -5.91 16.22 10.63
C THR A 209 -6.73 15.34 11.57
N LEU A 210 -6.60 15.52 12.90
CA LEU A 210 -7.44 14.81 13.86
C LEU A 210 -8.90 15.26 13.78
N SER A 211 -9.15 16.56 13.71
CA SER A 211 -10.51 17.10 13.61
C SER A 211 -11.23 16.58 12.36
N ILE A 212 -10.60 16.69 11.18
CA ILE A 212 -11.17 16.22 9.92
C ILE A 212 -11.35 14.69 9.94
N ALA A 213 -10.38 13.94 10.47
CA ALA A 213 -10.49 12.48 10.59
C ALA A 213 -11.62 12.04 11.53
N LYS A 214 -11.90 12.80 12.60
CA LYS A 214 -13.05 12.55 13.49
C LYS A 214 -14.37 12.85 12.80
N GLU A 215 -14.44 13.90 12.00
CA GLU A 215 -15.62 14.14 11.16
C GLU A 215 -15.81 12.99 10.16
N LEU A 216 -14.74 12.55 9.49
CA LEU A 216 -14.81 11.38 8.58
C LEU A 216 -15.31 10.12 9.31
N GLN A 217 -14.79 9.85 10.52
CA GLN A 217 -15.29 8.77 11.37
C GLN A 217 -16.80 8.91 11.63
N ASN A 218 -17.28 10.09 12.04
CA ASN A 218 -18.69 10.33 12.32
C ASN A 218 -19.57 10.08 11.08
N TYR A 219 -19.17 10.60 9.91
CA TYR A 219 -19.92 10.40 8.67
C TYR A 219 -19.95 8.93 8.26
N LEU A 220 -18.84 8.20 8.36
CA LEU A 220 -18.80 6.76 8.09
C LEU A 220 -19.67 5.95 9.08
N GLN A 221 -19.66 6.30 10.37
CA GLN A 221 -20.50 5.67 11.39
C GLN A 221 -21.99 5.98 11.20
N ASN A 222 -22.35 7.15 10.65
CA ASN A 222 -23.73 7.46 10.26
C ASN A 222 -24.21 6.57 9.10
N GLU A 223 -23.29 6.16 8.22
CA GLU A 223 -23.51 5.12 7.21
C GLU A 223 -23.42 3.69 7.79
N LYS A 224 -23.31 3.58 9.12
CA LYS A 224 -23.20 2.34 9.92
C LYS A 224 -21.93 1.53 9.66
N ALA A 225 -20.91 2.11 9.02
CA ALA A 225 -19.63 1.43 8.83
C ALA A 225 -18.92 1.21 10.16
N GLU A 226 -18.16 0.12 10.25
CA GLU A 226 -17.19 -0.04 11.33
C GLU A 226 -15.95 0.81 11.00
N VAL A 227 -15.45 1.58 11.96
CA VAL A 227 -14.34 2.52 11.73
C VAL A 227 -13.20 2.26 12.71
N PHE A 228 -12.02 1.97 12.17
CA PHE A 228 -10.78 1.87 12.93
C PHE A 228 -9.95 3.15 12.78
N MET A 229 -9.71 3.87 13.89
CA MET A 229 -8.87 5.05 13.89
C MET A 229 -7.45 4.69 14.34
N THR A 230 -6.42 5.10 13.59
CA THR A 230 -5.02 4.92 14.04
C THR A 230 -4.71 5.74 15.30
N ARG A 231 -5.37 6.88 15.47
CA ARG A 231 -5.39 7.65 16.73
C ARG A 231 -6.71 8.36 16.93
N THR A 232 -7.13 8.46 18.19
CA THR A 232 -8.35 9.19 18.61
C THR A 232 -8.04 10.44 19.42
N GLY A 233 -6.78 10.62 19.83
CA GLY A 233 -6.26 11.78 20.54
C GLY A 233 -4.96 12.32 19.96
N ASP A 234 -4.36 13.28 20.68
CA ASP A 234 -3.03 13.82 20.37
C ASP A 234 -1.95 12.93 20.99
N GLN A 235 -1.59 11.85 20.29
CA GLN A 235 -0.62 10.85 20.73
C GLN A 235 0.49 10.67 19.69
N SER A 236 1.72 10.43 20.17
CA SER A 236 2.84 10.08 19.30
C SER A 236 2.69 8.64 18.82
N LEU A 237 2.72 8.42 17.50
CA LEU A 237 2.74 7.10 16.87
C LEU A 237 3.83 7.06 15.80
N SER A 238 4.68 6.05 15.84
CA SER A 238 5.63 5.82 14.74
C SER A 238 4.91 5.31 13.50
N MET A 239 5.55 5.41 12.33
CA MET A 239 4.99 4.82 11.10
C MET A 239 4.88 3.29 11.19
N MET A 240 5.80 2.64 11.90
CA MET A 240 5.75 1.20 12.11
C MET A 240 4.55 0.80 12.98
N ASP A 241 4.29 1.52 14.07
CA ASP A 241 3.12 1.24 14.92
C ASP A 241 1.83 1.35 14.12
N ARG A 242 1.70 2.37 13.27
CA ARG A 242 0.52 2.54 12.41
C ARG A 242 0.35 1.39 11.42
N ILE A 243 1.43 0.94 10.78
CA ILE A 243 1.36 -0.19 9.84
C ILE A 243 0.94 -1.46 10.60
N GLU A 244 1.55 -1.76 11.74
CA GLU A 244 1.20 -2.93 12.55
C GLU A 244 -0.27 -2.91 13.02
N MET A 245 -0.75 -1.74 13.44
CA MET A 245 -2.16 -1.54 13.81
C MET A 245 -3.11 -1.84 12.64
N LEU A 246 -2.78 -1.36 11.44
CA LEU A 246 -3.60 -1.54 10.24
C LEU A 246 -3.54 -2.98 9.71
N GLU A 247 -2.38 -3.63 9.78
CA GLU A 247 -2.23 -5.05 9.45
C GLU A 247 -3.08 -5.93 10.37
N GLN A 248 -3.10 -5.63 11.68
CA GLN A 248 -3.93 -6.34 12.65
C GLN A 248 -5.43 -6.07 12.46
N ALA A 249 -5.80 -4.83 12.14
CA ALA A 249 -7.20 -4.47 11.89
C ALA A 249 -7.74 -5.07 10.58
N ASN A 250 -6.88 -5.32 9.59
CA ASN A 250 -7.24 -5.86 8.27
C ASN A 250 -8.45 -5.15 7.61
N PRO A 251 -8.45 -3.80 7.51
CA PRO A 251 -9.59 -3.05 7.01
C PRO A 251 -9.88 -3.38 5.54
N ALA A 252 -11.12 -3.13 5.10
CA ALA A 252 -11.50 -3.20 3.69
C ALA A 252 -10.69 -2.22 2.85
N PHE A 253 -10.43 -1.00 3.37
CA PHE A 253 -9.54 0.01 2.81
C PHE A 253 -9.18 1.06 3.88
N MET A 254 -8.19 1.90 3.58
CA MET A 254 -7.68 2.94 4.51
C MET A 254 -7.64 4.33 3.87
N ILE A 255 -8.11 5.34 4.61
CA ILE A 255 -8.01 6.76 4.25
C ILE A 255 -7.11 7.48 5.26
N SER A 256 -6.02 8.09 4.80
CA SER A 256 -5.15 8.93 5.63
C SER A 256 -5.41 10.41 5.36
N ILE A 257 -5.59 11.21 6.40
CA ILE A 257 -5.90 12.64 6.31
C ILE A 257 -4.68 13.47 6.67
N HIS A 258 -4.30 14.36 5.76
CA HIS A 258 -3.16 15.26 5.86
C HIS A 258 -3.50 16.68 5.38
N LEU A 259 -2.63 17.64 5.71
CA LEU A 259 -2.66 18.99 5.15
C LEU A 259 -1.31 19.32 4.54
N ASN A 260 -1.35 19.80 3.30
CA ASN A 260 -0.15 19.96 2.52
C ASN A 260 0.60 21.23 2.96
N SER A 261 1.85 21.35 2.51
CA SER A 261 2.63 22.55 2.70
C SER A 261 3.66 22.69 1.59
N SER A 262 3.83 23.93 1.11
CA SER A 262 4.76 24.31 0.07
C SER A 262 5.63 25.48 0.53
N VAL A 263 6.83 25.60 -0.04
CA VAL A 263 7.69 26.78 0.15
C VAL A 263 7.10 28.02 -0.52
N ARG A 264 6.29 27.82 -1.56
CA ARG A 264 5.54 28.89 -2.26
C ARG A 264 4.13 28.92 -1.72
N ASP A 265 3.75 30.04 -1.09
CA ASP A 265 2.43 30.26 -0.50
C ASP A 265 1.31 30.39 -1.54
N SER A 266 1.65 30.52 -2.83
CA SER A 266 0.67 30.51 -3.94
C SER A 266 0.15 29.12 -4.31
N VAL A 267 0.79 28.04 -3.83
CA VAL A 267 0.35 26.66 -4.10
C VAL A 267 -0.80 26.31 -3.15
N ARG A 268 -1.93 25.90 -3.71
CA ARG A 268 -3.18 25.63 -2.99
C ARG A 268 -3.93 24.46 -3.61
N GLY A 269 -5.04 24.07 -2.98
CA GLY A 269 -5.98 23.07 -3.50
C GLY A 269 -5.81 21.69 -2.88
N THR A 270 -6.72 20.80 -3.24
CA THR A 270 -6.76 19.44 -2.70
C THR A 270 -6.02 18.45 -3.58
N SER A 271 -5.48 17.39 -2.98
CA SER A 271 -4.89 16.27 -3.71
C SER A 271 -5.10 14.95 -3.01
N THR A 272 -5.07 13.88 -3.78
CA THR A 272 -5.10 12.50 -3.27
C THR A 272 -3.89 11.75 -3.78
N TYR A 273 -3.40 10.81 -2.98
CA TYR A 273 -2.17 10.09 -3.25
C TYR A 273 -2.37 8.59 -3.15
N TYR A 274 -1.75 7.87 -4.08
CA TYR A 274 -1.71 6.42 -4.12
C TYR A 274 -0.34 5.93 -4.58
N ARG A 275 0.03 4.72 -4.16
CA ARG A 275 1.25 4.04 -4.61
C ARG A 275 0.97 3.05 -5.74
N TYR A 276 0.00 2.16 -5.51
CA TYR A 276 -0.30 1.05 -6.41
C TYR A 276 -1.44 1.39 -7.35
N ILE A 277 -1.27 1.07 -8.63
CA ILE A 277 -2.21 1.48 -9.69
C ILE A 277 -3.61 0.88 -9.51
N GLY A 278 -3.74 -0.30 -8.92
CA GLY A 278 -5.03 -0.91 -8.59
C GLY A 278 -5.77 -0.19 -7.45
N PHE A 279 -5.11 0.71 -6.71
CA PHE A 279 -5.73 1.54 -5.67
C PHE A 279 -6.05 2.96 -6.16
N ARG A 280 -5.65 3.30 -7.39
CA ARG A 280 -6.00 4.58 -8.02
C ARG A 280 -7.51 4.84 -8.02
N PRO A 281 -8.40 3.88 -8.35
CA PRO A 281 -9.83 4.15 -8.42
C PRO A 281 -10.40 4.77 -7.14
N LEU A 282 -10.04 4.28 -5.95
CA LEU A 282 -10.43 4.85 -4.66
C LEU A 282 -10.03 6.33 -4.55
N SER A 283 -8.75 6.62 -4.76
CA SER A 283 -8.21 7.98 -4.63
C SER A 283 -8.80 8.95 -5.67
N GLU A 284 -9.03 8.49 -6.90
CA GLU A 284 -9.59 9.32 -7.96
C GLU A 284 -11.04 9.69 -7.69
N HIS A 285 -11.85 8.77 -7.16
CA HIS A 285 -13.24 9.05 -6.80
C HIS A 285 -13.36 10.07 -5.67
N ILE A 286 -12.53 9.93 -4.63
CA ILE A 286 -12.45 10.90 -3.53
C ILE A 286 -12.03 12.26 -4.08
N TYR A 287 -10.98 12.31 -4.90
CA TYR A 287 -10.49 13.53 -5.52
C TYR A 287 -11.58 14.25 -6.33
N LYS A 288 -12.26 13.53 -7.23
CA LYS A 288 -13.37 14.07 -8.03
C LYS A 288 -14.51 14.59 -7.16
N SER A 289 -14.84 13.94 -6.05
CA SER A 289 -15.88 14.43 -5.14
C SER A 289 -15.47 15.74 -4.46
N LEU A 290 -14.21 15.88 -4.06
CA LEU A 290 -13.69 17.12 -3.47
C LEU A 290 -13.67 18.27 -4.49
N LEU A 291 -13.34 18.01 -5.76
CA LEU A 291 -13.46 19.03 -6.81
C LEU A 291 -14.90 19.47 -7.04
N ASN A 292 -15.86 18.54 -7.04
CA ASN A 292 -17.28 18.85 -7.16
C ASN A 292 -17.82 19.69 -5.98
N PHE A 293 -17.17 19.60 -4.81
CA PHE A 293 -17.46 20.44 -3.66
C PHE A 293 -16.93 21.87 -3.79
N GLY A 294 -16.07 22.13 -4.78
CA GLY A 294 -15.49 23.44 -5.04
C GLY A 294 -14.04 23.59 -4.56
N MET A 295 -13.36 22.50 -4.22
CA MET A 295 -11.92 22.56 -3.96
C MET A 295 -11.15 22.86 -5.24
N GLU A 296 -10.14 23.71 -5.12
CA GLU A 296 -9.17 23.95 -6.19
C GLU A 296 -8.36 22.68 -6.45
N GLU A 297 -8.00 22.46 -7.71
CA GLU A 297 -7.28 21.28 -8.16
C GLU A 297 -5.77 21.39 -7.90
N PHE A 298 -5.20 20.36 -7.26
CA PHE A 298 -3.77 20.08 -7.30
C PHE A 298 -3.46 18.77 -8.05
N GLY A 299 -4.16 17.67 -7.75
CA GLY A 299 -4.09 16.44 -8.55
C GLY A 299 -4.38 15.13 -7.82
N ASN A 300 -4.62 14.07 -8.61
CA ASN A 300 -4.57 12.66 -8.16
C ASN A 300 -3.16 12.11 -8.45
N VAL A 301 -2.34 12.01 -7.42
CA VAL A 301 -0.88 11.81 -7.51
C VAL A 301 -0.51 10.34 -7.29
N GLY A 302 0.05 9.72 -8.32
CA GLY A 302 0.52 8.32 -8.27
C GLY A 302 1.99 8.17 -7.85
N ASN A 303 2.41 6.92 -7.69
CA ASN A 303 3.78 6.52 -7.33
C ASN A 303 4.28 7.14 -6.00
N PHE A 304 3.38 7.31 -5.04
CA PHE A 304 3.69 7.97 -3.78
C PHE A 304 4.42 7.03 -2.81
N ASN A 305 5.66 7.37 -2.45
CA ASN A 305 6.56 6.52 -1.65
C ASN A 305 6.37 6.67 -0.12
N PHE A 306 5.20 7.14 0.33
CA PHE A 306 4.90 7.25 1.76
C PHE A 306 4.68 5.89 2.39
N ALA A 307 5.12 5.72 3.64
CA ALA A 307 5.15 4.43 4.31
C ALA A 307 3.75 3.81 4.48
N LEU A 308 2.71 4.61 4.78
CA LEU A 308 1.34 4.11 4.92
C LEU A 308 0.63 3.82 3.59
N ASN A 309 1.20 4.27 2.46
CA ASN A 309 0.79 3.82 1.13
C ASN A 309 1.61 2.63 0.62
N GLY A 310 2.59 2.18 1.41
CA GLY A 310 3.45 1.03 1.12
C GLY A 310 2.77 -0.34 1.21
N PRO A 311 1.82 -0.60 2.12
CA PRO A 311 1.09 -1.86 2.18
C PRO A 311 0.30 -2.16 0.91
N THR A 312 0.27 -3.44 0.51
CA THR A 312 -0.53 -3.97 -0.59
C THR A 312 -1.76 -4.74 -0.11
N GLU A 313 -1.89 -4.95 1.20
CA GLU A 313 -2.89 -5.78 1.86
C GLU A 313 -4.31 -5.24 1.74
N TYR A 314 -4.46 -3.95 1.47
CA TYR A 314 -5.73 -3.24 1.32
C TYR A 314 -5.56 -1.97 0.46
N PRO A 315 -6.61 -1.52 -0.26
CA PRO A 315 -6.62 -0.23 -0.92
C PRO A 315 -6.38 0.90 0.08
N ASN A 316 -5.54 1.85 -0.30
CA ASN A 316 -5.22 2.99 0.54
C ASN A 316 -5.18 4.29 -0.27
N CYS A 317 -5.58 5.38 0.37
CA CYS A 317 -5.55 6.72 -0.18
C CYS A 317 -5.10 7.69 0.91
N LEU A 318 -4.10 8.53 0.63
CA LEU A 318 -3.83 9.70 1.45
C LEU A 318 -4.50 10.92 0.81
N VAL A 319 -5.24 11.68 1.60
CA VAL A 319 -5.92 12.90 1.18
C VAL A 319 -5.20 14.09 1.80
N GLU A 320 -4.56 14.88 0.96
CA GLU A 320 -4.08 16.21 1.32
C GLU A 320 -5.24 17.19 1.10
N VAL A 321 -5.91 17.57 2.19
CA VAL A 321 -7.18 18.30 2.10
C VAL A 321 -6.98 19.67 1.47
N ALA A 322 -5.99 20.43 1.95
CA ALA A 322 -5.64 21.77 1.48
C ALA A 322 -4.22 22.15 1.97
N PHE A 323 -3.66 23.28 1.53
CA PHE A 323 -2.31 23.71 1.90
C PHE A 323 -2.30 24.68 3.11
N LEU A 324 -1.69 24.26 4.23
CA LEU A 324 -1.45 25.13 5.40
C LEU A 324 -0.53 26.33 5.10
N SER A 325 0.29 26.22 4.05
CA SER A 325 1.16 27.30 3.59
C SER A 325 0.43 28.37 2.78
N ASN A 326 -0.77 28.08 2.26
CA ASN A 326 -1.53 29.03 1.46
C ASN A 326 -2.54 29.79 2.33
N PRO A 327 -2.57 31.14 2.27
CA PRO A 327 -3.45 31.93 3.14
C PRO A 327 -4.95 31.73 2.94
N ASP A 328 -5.40 31.32 1.76
CA ASP A 328 -6.83 31.10 1.49
C ASP A 328 -7.26 29.70 1.91
N ASP A 329 -6.45 28.69 1.61
CA ASP A 329 -6.64 27.33 2.13
C ASP A 329 -6.57 27.31 3.67
N GLU A 330 -5.64 28.04 4.28
CA GLU A 330 -5.52 28.13 5.75
C GLU A 330 -6.81 28.70 6.38
N LYS A 331 -7.50 29.64 5.74
CA LYS A 331 -8.80 30.15 6.23
C LYS A 331 -9.87 29.06 6.20
N LEU A 332 -9.90 28.24 5.15
CA LEU A 332 -10.82 27.09 5.06
C LEU A 332 -10.50 26.06 6.15
N ILE A 333 -9.22 25.75 6.35
CA ILE A 333 -8.77 24.81 7.38
C ILE A 333 -9.18 25.28 8.79
N LEU A 334 -9.20 26.59 9.06
CA LEU A 334 -9.64 27.12 10.34
C LEU A 334 -11.15 26.97 10.59
N ASP A 335 -11.95 26.72 9.56
CA ASP A 335 -13.41 26.62 9.63
C ASP A 335 -13.87 25.17 9.95
N PRO A 336 -14.56 24.93 11.08
CA PRO A 336 -15.10 23.60 11.39
C PRO A 336 -16.17 23.10 10.40
N GLU A 337 -16.92 23.98 9.74
CA GLU A 337 -17.90 23.56 8.73
C GLU A 337 -17.22 23.03 7.47
N PHE A 338 -16.02 23.54 7.16
CA PHE A 338 -15.18 22.98 6.11
C PHE A 338 -14.78 21.53 6.41
N HIS A 339 -14.46 21.20 7.66
CA HIS A 339 -14.07 19.82 8.04
C HIS A 339 -15.21 18.83 7.79
N LYS A 340 -16.43 19.20 8.17
CA LYS A 340 -17.64 18.40 7.90
C LYS A 340 -17.90 18.25 6.42
N GLY A 341 -17.76 19.34 5.66
CA GLY A 341 -17.90 19.34 4.20
C GLY A 341 -16.92 18.37 3.53
N ILE A 342 -15.64 18.44 3.90
CA ILE A 342 -14.59 17.53 3.39
C ILE A 342 -14.89 16.08 3.77
N ALA A 343 -15.22 15.80 5.03
CA ALA A 343 -15.56 14.46 5.49
C ALA A 343 -16.74 13.86 4.71
N CYS A 344 -17.82 14.63 4.55
CA CYS A 344 -18.98 14.26 3.74
C CYS A 344 -18.58 13.89 2.31
N GLN A 345 -17.74 14.70 1.68
CA GLN A 345 -17.33 14.49 0.29
C GLN A 345 -16.37 13.31 0.11
N ILE A 346 -15.53 13.03 1.09
CA ILE A 346 -14.73 11.78 1.10
C ILE A 346 -15.67 10.58 1.13
N VAL A 347 -16.70 10.58 1.98
CA VAL A 347 -17.71 9.50 2.03
C VAL A 347 -18.47 9.36 0.72
N GLU A 348 -18.88 10.46 0.10
CA GLU A 348 -19.55 10.41 -1.21
C GLU A 348 -18.64 9.88 -2.33
N GLY A 349 -17.35 10.23 -2.31
CA GLY A 349 -16.35 9.64 -3.19
C GLY A 349 -16.22 8.12 -2.99
N ILE A 350 -16.14 7.67 -1.74
CA ILE A 350 -16.08 6.25 -1.38
C ILE A 350 -17.33 5.51 -1.88
N LYS A 351 -18.53 6.04 -1.65
CA LYS A 351 -19.79 5.42 -2.10
C LYS A 351 -19.85 5.27 -3.62
N LYS A 352 -19.35 6.26 -4.38
CA LYS A 352 -19.25 6.17 -5.84
C LYS A 352 -18.28 5.08 -6.26
N TRP A 353 -17.08 5.05 -5.67
CA TRP A 353 -16.11 3.99 -5.95
C TRP A 353 -16.66 2.58 -5.67
N LEU A 354 -17.32 2.37 -4.53
CA LEU A 354 -17.91 1.07 -4.17
C LEU A 354 -19.03 0.65 -5.16
N ARG A 355 -19.82 1.60 -5.64
CA ARG A 355 -20.84 1.35 -6.68
C ARG A 355 -20.19 0.92 -7.99
N ASP A 356 -19.18 1.65 -8.45
CA ASP A 356 -18.46 1.30 -9.69
C ASP A 356 -17.81 -0.09 -9.60
N CYS A 357 -17.28 -0.47 -8.43
CA CYS A 357 -16.76 -1.82 -8.20
C CYS A 357 -17.85 -2.89 -8.36
N SER A 358 -19.09 -2.62 -7.95
CA SER A 358 -20.21 -3.55 -8.08
C SER A 358 -20.76 -3.68 -9.50
N GLU A 359 -20.57 -2.66 -10.34
CA GLU A 359 -21.06 -2.62 -11.73
C GLU A 359 -20.04 -3.21 -12.72
N ASP A 360 -18.81 -3.41 -12.28
CA ASP A 360 -17.69 -3.96 -13.07
C ASP A 360 -17.62 -5.50 -13.06
N ASP A 361 -18.52 -6.16 -12.31
CA ASP A 361 -18.75 -7.61 -12.23
C ASP A 361 -19.79 -8.10 -13.26
#